data_AF-A0AAU9VTP1-F1
#
_entry.id   AF-A0AAU9VTP1-F1
#
_cell.length_a   1.000
_cell.length_b   1.000
_cell.length_c   1.000
_cell.angle_alpha   90.00
_cell.angle_beta   90.00
_cell.angle_gamma   90.00
#
_symmetry.space_group_name_H-M   'P 1'
#
loop_
_entity.id
_entity.type
_entity.pdbx_description
1 polymer ?
#
loop_
_entity_poly.entity_id
_entity_poly.type
_entity_poly.pdbx_seq_one_letter_code
_entity_poly.pdbx_strand_id
1 'polypeptide(L)'
;MLITQTFFLSALTPHTVDDPESAATKQLVNPDRVHRHGDPYDLVVLAQEVQKADQFVRCAASNKLILIAEQIRHLQEQARKVLEETKRDAELHHAACNFKKRPGQMYYLYRRSNGTTYFSILSPKEWGSSCPHEALGAYRLEADMSWTKAEDVERRSKDIAMVDHLLSQEVPAIEYVLPAHDNNGFSTKPAIKHKTVIEDVSNQADPIVEEPH
;
A
#
# COMPACT_ATOMS: atom_id res chain seq x y z
N MET A 1 37.00 79.27 -34.93
CA MET A 1 36.01 79.82 -33.98
C MET A 1 35.24 78.63 -33.43
N LEU A 2 35.27 78.44 -32.11
CA LEU A 2 34.56 77.39 -31.35
C LEU A 2 33.08 77.36 -31.76
N ILE A 3 32.38 76.22 -31.73
CA ILE A 3 31.70 75.70 -30.53
C ILE A 3 31.52 74.19 -30.66
N THR A 4 32.09 73.43 -29.73
CA THR A 4 31.74 72.03 -29.47
C THR A 4 30.48 72.01 -28.62
N GLN A 5 29.35 71.57 -29.17
CA GLN A 5 28.12 71.34 -28.41
C GLN A 5 28.09 69.87 -27.99
N THR A 6 28.54 69.59 -26.78
CA THR A 6 28.39 68.30 -26.11
C THR A 6 26.91 68.05 -25.81
N PHE A 7 26.27 67.16 -26.56
CA PHE A 7 25.00 66.57 -26.17
C PHE A 7 25.26 65.56 -25.05
N PHE A 8 24.90 65.91 -23.82
CA PHE A 8 24.73 64.93 -22.76
C PHE A 8 23.47 64.10 -23.08
N LEU A 9 23.65 62.80 -23.34
CA LEU A 9 22.56 61.85 -23.18
C LEU A 9 22.15 61.87 -21.71
N SER A 10 20.99 62.47 -21.41
CA SER A 10 20.32 62.21 -20.15
C SER A 10 19.85 60.76 -20.19
N ALA A 11 20.54 59.89 -19.46
CA ALA A 11 20.12 58.52 -19.29
C ALA A 11 18.69 58.54 -18.73
N LEU A 12 17.75 57.97 -19.49
CA LEU A 12 16.40 57.71 -19.01
C LEU A 12 16.54 56.59 -17.96
N THR A 13 16.77 56.96 -16.70
CA THR A 13 16.64 56.03 -15.60
C THR A 13 15.18 55.61 -15.55
N PRO A 14 14.84 54.30 -15.64
CA PRO A 14 13.48 53.86 -15.38
C PRO A 14 13.19 54.26 -13.93
N HIS A 15 12.29 55.22 -13.74
CA HIS A 15 11.78 55.55 -12.42
C HIS A 15 11.04 54.29 -11.95
N THR A 16 11.66 53.51 -11.07
CA THR A 16 10.96 52.53 -10.26
C THR A 16 9.86 53.28 -9.52
N VAL A 17 8.65 52.70 -9.50
CA VAL A 17 7.40 53.32 -9.03
C VAL A 17 7.41 53.63 -7.52
N ASP A 18 8.52 53.39 -6.86
CA ASP A 18 8.71 53.45 -5.41
C ASP A 18 9.42 54.74 -4.99
N ASP A 19 8.92 55.90 -5.44
CA ASP A 19 9.24 57.16 -4.78
C ASP A 19 8.28 57.37 -3.60
N PRO A 20 8.72 57.27 -2.34
CA PRO A 20 7.86 57.41 -1.16
C PRO A 20 7.31 58.83 -0.97
N GLU A 21 7.89 59.82 -1.66
CA GLU A 21 7.46 61.21 -1.64
C GLU A 21 6.57 61.61 -2.83
N SER A 22 6.37 60.72 -3.81
CA SER A 22 5.58 61.03 -5.00
C SER A 22 4.11 61.30 -4.64
N ALA A 23 3.60 62.46 -5.04
CA ALA A 23 2.19 62.81 -4.85
C ALA A 23 1.24 61.80 -5.53
N ALA A 24 1.71 61.13 -6.59
CA ALA A 24 0.96 60.10 -7.29
C ALA A 24 0.80 58.82 -6.45
N THR A 25 1.84 58.38 -5.73
CA THR A 25 1.75 57.19 -4.85
C THR A 25 0.85 57.46 -3.63
N LYS A 26 0.82 58.71 -3.13
CA LYS A 26 -0.12 59.14 -2.07
C LYS A 26 -1.58 59.23 -2.51
N GLN A 27 -1.86 59.32 -3.82
CA GLN A 27 -3.20 59.53 -4.36
C GLN A 27 -3.83 58.28 -4.99
N LEU A 28 -3.04 57.23 -5.27
CA LEU A 28 -3.53 55.99 -5.90
C LEU A 28 -4.36 55.10 -4.96
N VAL A 29 -4.10 55.18 -3.66
CA VAL A 29 -4.87 54.49 -2.63
C VAL A 29 -5.67 55.52 -1.87
N ASN A 30 -7.00 55.45 -1.96
CA ASN A 30 -7.87 56.27 -1.11
C ASN A 30 -7.81 55.70 0.33
N PRO A 31 -7.16 56.40 1.29
CA PRO A 31 -6.95 55.90 2.65
C PRO A 31 -8.28 55.61 3.38
N ASP A 32 -9.34 56.33 3.02
CA ASP A 32 -10.69 56.17 3.59
C ASP A 32 -11.48 55.02 2.96
N ARG A 33 -10.96 54.40 1.89
CA ARG A 33 -11.49 53.17 1.27
C ARG A 33 -10.71 51.92 1.68
N VAL A 34 -9.42 52.04 1.98
CA VAL A 34 -8.60 50.88 2.41
C VAL A 34 -8.82 50.48 3.87
N HIS A 35 -9.38 51.36 4.71
CA HIS A 35 -9.64 51.07 6.14
C HIS A 35 -11.11 51.16 6.55
N ARG A 36 -12.04 51.28 5.61
CA ARG A 36 -13.47 51.23 5.96
C ARG A 36 -13.89 49.76 6.02
N HIS A 37 -14.23 49.27 7.21
CA HIS A 37 -15.15 48.14 7.33
C HIS A 37 -16.47 48.60 6.67
N GLY A 38 -16.62 48.32 5.38
CA GLY A 38 -17.55 49.03 4.49
C GLY A 38 -19.02 48.82 4.82
N ASP A 39 -19.32 47.78 5.59
CA ASP A 39 -20.61 47.44 6.17
C ASP A 39 -20.31 46.50 7.35
N PRO A 40 -20.87 46.68 8.55
CA PRO A 40 -20.79 45.66 9.62
C PRO A 40 -21.16 44.25 9.15
N TYR A 41 -21.96 44.13 8.09
CA TYR A 41 -22.32 42.87 7.45
C TYR A 41 -21.13 42.16 6.76
N ASP A 42 -20.10 42.88 6.33
CA ASP A 42 -18.92 42.32 5.61
C ASP A 42 -18.11 41.35 6.49
N LEU A 43 -17.95 41.66 7.78
CA LEU A 43 -17.30 40.75 8.74
C LEU A 43 -18.10 39.45 8.91
N VAL A 44 -19.43 39.53 8.83
CA VAL A 44 -20.31 38.36 8.89
C VAL A 44 -20.18 37.54 7.60
N VAL A 45 -20.10 38.18 6.43
CA VAL A 45 -19.88 37.51 5.14
C VAL A 45 -18.53 36.80 5.13
N LEU A 46 -17.45 37.47 5.56
CA LEU A 46 -16.13 36.86 5.66
C LEU A 46 -16.13 35.66 6.62
N ALA A 47 -16.77 35.78 7.79
CA ALA A 47 -16.91 34.67 8.73
C ALA A 47 -17.66 33.48 8.12
N GLN A 48 -18.71 33.73 7.33
CA GLN A 48 -19.43 32.69 6.59
C GLN A 48 -18.57 32.02 5.52
N GLU A 49 -17.71 32.76 4.83
CA GLU A 49 -16.79 32.22 3.82
C GLU A 49 -15.71 31.33 4.45
N VAL A 50 -15.11 31.77 5.55
CA VAL A 50 -14.15 30.96 6.32
C VAL A 50 -14.81 29.68 6.81
N GLN A 51 -16.03 29.77 7.34
CA GLN A 51 -16.78 28.59 7.78
C GLN A 51 -17.07 27.61 6.62
N LYS A 52 -17.41 28.11 5.43
CA LYS A 52 -17.61 27.27 4.23
C LYS A 52 -16.30 26.61 3.80
N ALA A 53 -15.18 27.34 3.80
CA ALA A 53 -13.87 26.80 3.48
C ALA A 53 -13.49 25.66 4.43
N ASP A 54 -13.69 25.83 5.74
CA ASP A 54 -13.46 24.80 6.74
C ASP A 54 -14.32 23.56 6.53
N GLN A 55 -15.61 23.76 6.17
CA GLN A 55 -16.50 22.66 5.82
C GLN A 55 -15.98 21.88 4.61
N PHE A 56 -15.54 22.56 3.55
CA PHE A 56 -14.99 21.90 2.37
C PHE A 56 -13.71 21.12 2.69
N VAL A 57 -12.79 21.71 3.47
CA VAL A 57 -11.56 21.03 3.90
C VAL A 57 -11.90 19.77 4.71
N ARG A 58 -12.86 19.88 5.64
CA ARG A 58 -13.33 18.74 6.43
C ARG A 58 -13.93 17.65 5.53
N CYS A 59 -14.81 18.00 4.60
CA CYS A 59 -15.41 17.05 3.67
C CYS A 59 -14.34 16.36 2.81
N ALA A 60 -13.37 17.12 2.28
CA ALA A 60 -12.28 16.57 1.49
C ALA A 60 -11.40 15.61 2.31
N ALA A 61 -11.08 15.97 3.56
CA ALA A 61 -10.35 15.11 4.47
C ALA A 61 -11.13 13.82 4.79
N SER A 62 -12.42 13.93 5.11
CA SER A 62 -13.29 12.78 5.38
C SER A 62 -13.34 11.80 4.20
N ASN A 63 -13.51 12.30 2.96
CA ASN A 63 -13.54 11.45 1.77
C ASN A 63 -12.21 10.69 1.57
N LYS A 64 -11.06 11.35 1.78
CA LYS A 64 -9.75 10.71 1.71
C LYS A 64 -9.57 9.65 2.80
N LEU A 65 -10.01 9.95 4.03
CA LEU A 65 -9.95 8.99 5.14
C LEU A 65 -10.86 7.78 4.92
N ILE A 66 -12.03 7.96 4.31
CA ILE A 66 -12.92 6.84 3.92
C ILE A 66 -12.21 5.92 2.92
N LEU A 67 -11.56 6.48 1.90
CA LEU A 67 -10.80 5.70 0.92
C LEU A 67 -9.66 4.92 1.58
N ILE A 68 -8.90 5.57 2.47
CA ILE A 68 -7.81 4.91 3.22
C ILE A 68 -8.38 3.77 4.08
N ALA A 69 -9.50 3.99 4.76
CA ALA A 69 -10.13 2.96 5.58
C ALA A 69 -10.58 1.75 4.73
N GLU A 70 -11.11 1.99 3.53
CA GLU A 70 -11.47 0.93 2.59
C GLU A 70 -10.25 0.14 2.12
N GLN A 71 -9.15 0.82 1.80
CA GLN A 71 -7.88 0.18 1.45
C GLN A 71 -7.34 -0.67 2.61
N ILE A 72 -7.36 -0.16 3.84
CA ILE A 72 -6.95 -0.92 5.03
C ILE A 72 -7.80 -2.18 5.19
N ARG A 73 -9.13 -2.06 5.02
CA ARG A 73 -10.04 -3.21 5.09
C ARG A 73 -9.69 -4.25 4.03
N HIS A 74 -9.39 -3.81 2.80
CA HIS A 74 -8.97 -4.71 1.73
C HIS A 74 -7.67 -5.43 2.10
N LEU A 75 -6.66 -4.71 2.58
CA LEU A 75 -5.38 -5.31 3.01
C LEU A 75 -5.55 -6.31 4.16
N GLN A 76 -6.41 -6.02 5.13
CA GLN A 76 -6.74 -6.94 6.22
C GLN A 76 -7.36 -8.24 5.69
N GLU A 77 -8.28 -8.14 4.73
CA GLU A 77 -8.91 -9.31 4.11
C GLU A 77 -7.91 -10.12 3.28
N GLN A 78 -6.99 -9.46 2.54
CA GLN A 78 -5.91 -10.16 1.85
C GLN A 78 -5.00 -10.91 2.84
N ALA A 79 -4.60 -10.26 3.93
CA ALA A 79 -3.77 -10.89 4.96
C ALA A 79 -4.47 -12.11 5.59
N ARG A 80 -5.77 -12.00 5.89
CA ARG A 80 -6.58 -13.11 6.40
C ARG A 80 -6.55 -14.31 5.45
N LYS A 81 -6.79 -14.08 4.16
CA LYS A 81 -6.75 -15.13 3.12
C LYS A 81 -5.39 -15.82 3.05
N VAL A 82 -4.30 -15.05 3.02
CA VAL A 82 -2.94 -15.60 2.99
C VAL A 82 -2.68 -16.49 4.20
N LEU A 83 -3.11 -16.08 5.41
CA LEU A 83 -2.95 -16.88 6.62
C LEU A 83 -3.75 -18.19 6.57
N GLU A 84 -5.00 -18.14 6.10
CA GLU A 84 -5.85 -19.33 5.95
C GLU A 84 -5.30 -20.30 4.91
N GLU A 85 -4.84 -19.79 3.78
CA GLU A 85 -4.19 -20.58 2.74
C GLU A 85 -2.90 -21.21 3.25
N THR A 86 -2.07 -20.46 3.95
CA THR A 86 -0.82 -20.96 4.55
C THR A 86 -1.09 -22.06 5.58
N LYS A 87 -2.09 -21.87 6.45
CA LYS A 87 -2.48 -22.87 7.45
C LYS A 87 -2.96 -24.16 6.78
N ARG A 88 -3.86 -24.04 5.81
CA ARG A 88 -4.37 -25.17 5.03
C ARG A 88 -3.23 -25.90 4.31
N ASP A 89 -2.33 -25.17 3.67
CA ASP A 89 -1.19 -25.77 2.96
C ASP A 89 -0.25 -26.49 3.93
N ALA A 90 -0.01 -25.93 5.12
CA ALA A 90 0.77 -26.59 6.17
C ALA A 90 0.11 -27.89 6.66
N GLU A 91 -1.21 -27.89 6.86
CA GLU A 91 -2.00 -29.08 7.22
C GLU A 91 -1.92 -30.17 6.14
N LEU A 92 -2.08 -29.79 4.87
CA LEU A 92 -1.95 -30.72 3.74
C LEU A 92 -0.51 -31.24 3.61
N HIS A 93 0.50 -30.40 3.85
CA HIS A 93 1.88 -30.85 3.87
C HIS A 93 2.15 -31.88 4.97
N HIS A 94 1.56 -31.69 6.15
CA HIS A 94 1.66 -32.63 7.29
C HIS A 94 0.84 -33.91 7.13
N ALA A 95 -0.17 -33.94 6.26
CA ALA A 95 -0.96 -35.15 6.02
C ALA A 95 -0.05 -36.33 5.62
N ALA A 96 -0.30 -37.49 6.23
CA ALA A 96 0.54 -38.68 6.07
C ALA A 96 0.60 -39.10 4.59
N CYS A 97 1.78 -39.51 4.14
CA CYS A 97 2.01 -39.80 2.73
C CYS A 97 3.08 -40.89 2.56
N ASN A 98 2.76 -41.94 1.81
CA ASN A 98 3.67 -43.07 1.57
C ASN A 98 4.50 -42.90 0.28
N PHE A 99 4.41 -41.75 -0.37
CA PHE A 99 5.08 -41.47 -1.65
C PHE A 99 5.67 -40.06 -1.66
N LYS A 100 6.62 -39.84 -2.57
CA LYS A 100 7.17 -38.50 -2.78
C LYS A 100 6.16 -37.66 -3.56
N LYS A 101 5.73 -36.54 -2.96
CA LYS A 101 4.88 -35.54 -3.60
C LYS A 101 5.64 -34.89 -4.78
N ARG A 102 4.98 -34.74 -5.93
CA ARG A 102 5.51 -34.18 -7.18
C ARG A 102 4.59 -33.04 -7.64
N PRO A 103 5.11 -31.85 -7.92
CA PRO A 103 4.33 -30.78 -8.54
C PRO A 103 3.65 -31.22 -9.84
N GLY A 104 2.49 -30.63 -10.12
CA GLY A 104 1.63 -30.91 -11.26
C GLY A 104 0.71 -32.13 -11.09
N GLN A 105 0.90 -32.95 -10.04
CA GLN A 105 0.10 -34.16 -9.83
C GLN A 105 -1.12 -33.89 -8.94
N MET A 106 -2.17 -34.68 -9.18
CA MET A 106 -3.38 -34.71 -8.36
C MET A 106 -3.24 -35.71 -7.22
N TYR A 107 -3.71 -35.30 -6.06
CA TYR A 107 -3.69 -36.06 -4.82
C TYR A 107 -5.06 -36.00 -4.15
N TYR A 108 -5.47 -37.11 -3.55
CA TYR A 108 -6.77 -37.27 -2.92
C TYR A 108 -6.58 -37.46 -1.41
N LEU A 109 -7.20 -36.58 -0.63
CA LEU A 109 -7.10 -36.58 0.83
C LEU A 109 -8.20 -37.46 1.42
N TYR A 110 -7.82 -38.36 2.32
CA TYR A 110 -8.72 -39.27 3.01
C TYR A 110 -8.56 -39.17 4.53
N ARG A 111 -9.60 -39.56 5.26
CA ARG A 111 -9.59 -39.65 6.72
C ARG A 111 -9.75 -41.10 7.17
N ARG A 112 -8.78 -41.59 7.93
CA ARG A 112 -8.86 -42.91 8.58
C ARG A 112 -9.87 -42.90 9.73
N SER A 113 -10.31 -44.08 10.15
CA SER A 113 -11.20 -44.25 11.31
C SER A 113 -10.61 -43.69 12.62
N ASN A 114 -9.27 -43.66 12.75
CA ASN A 114 -8.56 -43.06 13.88
C ASN A 114 -8.46 -41.52 13.82
N GLY A 115 -9.07 -40.88 12.80
CA GLY A 115 -9.05 -39.43 12.60
C GLY A 115 -7.83 -38.88 11.85
N THR A 116 -6.79 -39.70 11.59
CA THR A 116 -5.59 -39.26 10.85
C THR A 116 -5.91 -39.04 9.37
N THR A 117 -5.46 -37.92 8.82
CA THR A 117 -5.56 -37.63 7.39
C THR A 117 -4.34 -38.12 6.62
N TYR A 118 -4.57 -38.61 5.39
CA TYR A 118 -3.50 -39.07 4.52
C TYR A 118 -3.82 -38.84 3.05
N PHE A 119 -2.78 -38.70 2.23
CA PHE A 119 -2.90 -38.57 0.80
C PHE A 119 -2.76 -39.91 0.07
N SER A 120 -3.54 -40.06 -1.00
CA SER A 120 -3.44 -41.12 -1.99
C SER A 120 -3.31 -40.51 -3.40
N ILE A 121 -2.71 -41.25 -4.33
CA ILE A 121 -2.74 -40.91 -5.76
C ILE A 121 -4.07 -41.39 -6.39
N LEU A 122 -4.67 -42.44 -5.81
CA LEU A 122 -5.93 -43.00 -6.30
C LEU A 122 -7.13 -42.17 -5.87
N SER A 123 -8.00 -41.86 -6.83
CA SER A 123 -9.26 -41.16 -6.63
C SER A 123 -10.34 -42.05 -6.00
N PRO A 124 -11.41 -41.48 -5.41
CA PRO A 124 -12.51 -42.28 -4.87
C PRO A 124 -13.19 -43.17 -5.93
N LYS A 125 -13.16 -42.75 -7.20
CA LYS A 125 -13.70 -43.52 -8.32
C LYS A 125 -12.82 -44.71 -8.67
N GLU A 126 -11.50 -44.55 -8.63
CA GLU A 126 -10.54 -45.62 -8.91
C GLU A 126 -10.49 -46.67 -7.80
N TRP A 127 -10.74 -46.26 -6.55
CA TRP A 127 -10.91 -47.18 -5.44
C TRP A 127 -12.16 -48.08 -5.56
N GLY A 128 -13.19 -47.62 -6.30
CA GLY A 128 -14.46 -48.31 -6.42
C GLY A 128 -15.10 -48.63 -5.06
N SER A 129 -15.75 -49.79 -4.96
CA SER A 129 -16.39 -50.26 -3.72
C SER A 129 -15.40 -50.58 -2.59
N SER A 130 -14.10 -50.60 -2.88
CA SER A 130 -13.04 -50.91 -1.92
C SER A 130 -12.41 -49.67 -1.29
N CYS A 131 -12.99 -48.47 -1.49
CA CYS A 131 -12.51 -47.25 -0.84
C CYS A 131 -12.59 -47.40 0.68
N PRO A 132 -11.45 -47.53 1.38
CA PRO A 132 -11.46 -47.95 2.78
C PRO A 132 -11.85 -46.82 3.74
N HIS A 133 -11.78 -45.56 3.28
CA HIS A 133 -11.80 -44.37 4.10
C HIS A 133 -12.62 -43.24 3.44
N GLU A 134 -13.10 -42.30 4.26
CA GLU A 134 -13.85 -41.14 3.81
C GLU A 134 -12.98 -40.19 2.98
N ALA A 135 -13.47 -39.79 1.80
CA ALA A 135 -12.80 -38.84 0.93
C ALA A 135 -13.11 -37.41 1.37
N LEU A 136 -12.07 -36.64 1.71
CA LEU A 136 -12.19 -35.25 2.15
C LEU A 136 -12.06 -34.24 1.00
N GLY A 137 -11.31 -34.58 -0.05
CA GLY A 137 -11.13 -33.69 -1.19
C GLY A 137 -10.01 -34.12 -2.14
N ALA A 138 -9.91 -33.42 -3.25
CA ALA A 138 -8.86 -33.61 -4.24
C ALA A 138 -8.09 -32.30 -4.42
N TYR A 139 -6.76 -32.40 -4.52
CA TYR A 139 -5.85 -31.26 -4.55
C TYR A 139 -4.73 -31.52 -5.55
N ARG A 140 -4.38 -30.50 -6.33
CA ARG A 140 -3.16 -30.48 -7.16
C ARG A 140 -2.05 -29.79 -6.39
N LEU A 141 -0.87 -30.41 -6.39
CA LEU A 141 0.33 -29.74 -5.90
C LEU A 141 0.90 -28.86 -7.00
N GLU A 142 1.05 -27.56 -6.74
CA GLU A 142 1.55 -26.60 -7.71
C GLU A 142 3.08 -26.52 -7.71
N ALA A 143 3.66 -25.82 -8.69
CA ALA A 143 5.11 -25.67 -8.85
C ALA A 143 5.79 -24.92 -7.69
N ASP A 144 5.07 -24.00 -7.05
CA ASP A 144 5.47 -23.26 -5.85
C ASP A 144 5.21 -24.03 -4.54
N MET A 145 4.82 -25.31 -4.63
CA MET A 145 4.46 -26.18 -3.51
C MET A 145 3.18 -25.77 -2.77
N SER A 146 2.39 -24.85 -3.31
CA SER A 146 1.03 -24.57 -2.82
C SER A 146 0.04 -25.66 -3.25
N TRP A 147 -1.08 -25.75 -2.54
CA TRP A 147 -2.14 -26.71 -2.87
C TRP A 147 -3.37 -26.03 -3.45
N THR A 148 -3.73 -26.40 -4.67
CA THR A 148 -4.96 -25.95 -5.33
C THR A 148 -6.01 -27.05 -5.27
N LYS A 149 -7.22 -26.74 -4.81
CA LYS A 149 -8.32 -27.71 -4.85
C LYS A 149 -8.67 -28.07 -6.29
N ALA A 150 -9.09 -29.31 -6.53
CA ALA A 150 -9.40 -29.78 -7.88
C ALA A 150 -10.47 -28.93 -8.60
N GLU A 151 -11.42 -28.35 -7.87
CA GLU A 151 -12.43 -27.43 -8.41
C GLU A 151 -11.87 -26.09 -8.91
N ASP A 152 -10.75 -25.63 -8.32
CA ASP A 152 -10.14 -24.34 -8.62
C ASP A 152 -8.99 -24.43 -9.64
N VAL A 153 -8.56 -25.65 -9.96
CA VAL A 153 -7.42 -25.93 -10.84
C VAL A 153 -7.58 -25.28 -12.23
N GLU A 154 -8.76 -25.38 -12.84
CA GLU A 154 -9.01 -24.78 -14.15
C GLU A 154 -8.97 -23.26 -14.11
N ARG A 155 -9.58 -22.66 -13.08
CA ARG A 155 -9.58 -21.20 -12.88
C ARG A 155 -8.15 -20.71 -12.73
N ARG A 156 -7.38 -21.29 -11.82
CA ARG A 156 -5.97 -20.93 -11.60
C ARG A 156 -5.14 -21.06 -12.88
N SER A 157 -5.37 -22.10 -13.67
CA SER A 157 -4.64 -22.30 -14.93
C SER A 157 -4.96 -21.22 -15.96
N LYS A 158 -6.22 -20.75 -16.02
CA LYS A 158 -6.63 -19.61 -16.86
C LYS A 158 -6.01 -18.30 -16.36
N ASP A 159 -5.99 -18.08 -15.05
CA ASP A 159 -5.42 -16.88 -14.44
C ASP A 159 -3.91 -16.78 -14.75
N ILE A 160 -3.17 -17.89 -14.62
CA ILE A 160 -1.74 -17.95 -14.97
C ILE A 160 -1.54 -17.66 -16.47
N ALA A 161 -2.34 -18.30 -17.34
CA ALA A 161 -2.24 -18.06 -18.79
C ALA A 161 -2.53 -16.60 -19.16
N MET A 162 -3.46 -15.95 -18.46
CA MET A 162 -3.75 -14.52 -18.64
C MET A 162 -2.56 -13.66 -18.19
N VAL A 163 -1.91 -13.98 -17.08
CA VAL A 163 -0.72 -13.27 -16.61
C VAL A 163 0.43 -13.43 -17.60
N ASP A 164 0.70 -14.65 -18.08
CA ASP A 164 1.74 -14.91 -19.08
C ASP A 164 1.47 -14.13 -20.37
N HIS A 165 0.21 -14.03 -20.80
CA HIS A 165 -0.18 -13.23 -21.93
C HIS A 165 0.12 -11.73 -21.72
N LEU A 166 -0.20 -11.19 -20.55
CA LEU A 166 0.09 -9.78 -20.23
C LEU A 166 1.59 -9.50 -20.15
N LEU A 167 2.39 -10.43 -19.58
CA LEU A 167 3.85 -10.30 -19.51
C LEU A 167 4.50 -10.36 -20.90
N SER A 168 3.88 -11.04 -21.86
CA SER A 168 4.34 -11.08 -23.25
C SER A 168 4.05 -9.78 -24.02
N GLN A 169 3.15 -8.94 -23.51
CA GLN A 169 2.87 -7.61 -24.05
C GLN A 169 3.82 -6.61 -23.41
N GLU A 170 4.41 -5.71 -24.21
CA GLU A 170 5.23 -4.62 -23.66
C GLU A 170 4.35 -3.70 -22.81
N VAL A 171 4.49 -3.80 -21.48
CA VAL A 171 3.81 -2.91 -20.53
C VAL A 171 4.68 -1.66 -20.34
N PRO A 172 4.18 -0.44 -20.59
CA PRO A 172 4.93 0.77 -20.30
C PRO A 172 5.24 0.83 -18.79
N ALA A 173 6.50 1.09 -18.45
CA ALA A 173 6.94 1.15 -17.07
C ALA A 173 6.16 2.21 -16.28
N ILE A 174 5.63 1.85 -15.11
CA ILE A 174 5.12 2.82 -14.15
C ILE A 174 6.33 3.50 -13.53
N GLU A 175 6.62 4.71 -13.99
CA GLU A 175 7.69 5.54 -13.42
C GLU A 175 7.23 6.07 -12.07
N TYR A 176 7.77 5.50 -10.99
CA TYR A 176 7.64 6.07 -9.66
C TYR A 176 8.50 7.35 -9.60
N VAL A 177 7.90 8.50 -9.93
CA VAL A 177 8.53 9.80 -9.71
C VAL A 177 8.50 10.08 -8.21
N LEU A 178 9.57 9.69 -7.51
CA LEU A 178 9.87 10.28 -6.21
C LEU A 178 10.31 11.73 -6.47
N PRO A 179 9.58 12.75 -6.00
CA PRO A 179 10.07 14.12 -6.11
C PRO A 179 11.40 14.22 -5.37
N ALA A 180 12.41 14.78 -6.03
CA ALA A 180 13.66 15.13 -5.40
C ALA A 180 13.33 16.07 -4.22
N HIS A 181 13.61 15.61 -2.99
CA HIS A 181 13.59 16.50 -1.85
C HIS A 181 14.79 17.45 -1.99
N ASP A 182 14.53 18.67 -2.45
CA ASP A 182 15.49 19.76 -2.30
C ASP A 182 15.80 19.90 -0.80
N ASN A 183 17.08 19.72 -0.48
CA ASN A 183 17.62 19.75 0.87
C ASN A 183 17.36 21.11 1.54
N ASN A 184 16.18 21.25 2.16
CA ASN A 184 15.93 22.37 3.05
C ASN A 184 16.51 22.04 4.44
N GLY A 185 17.83 22.21 4.55
CA GLY A 185 18.52 22.65 5.77
C GLY A 185 18.31 21.91 7.10
N PHE A 186 17.68 20.73 7.14
CA PHE A 186 17.59 19.94 8.37
C PHE A 186 18.67 18.87 8.38
N SER A 187 19.66 19.10 9.25
CA SER A 187 20.78 18.18 9.51
C SER A 187 20.24 16.75 9.70
N THR A 188 20.45 15.89 8.71
CA THR A 188 20.25 14.45 8.86
C THR A 188 21.33 13.96 9.83
N LYS A 189 20.96 13.88 11.11
CA LYS A 189 21.77 13.13 12.08
C LYS A 189 21.94 11.71 11.52
N PRO A 190 23.16 11.16 11.48
CA PRO A 190 23.39 9.84 10.95
C PRO A 190 22.54 8.83 11.72
N ALA A 191 21.88 7.94 10.97
CA ALA A 191 21.05 6.86 11.48
C ALA A 191 21.76 6.13 12.62
N ILE A 192 21.09 6.04 13.78
CA ILE A 192 21.51 5.20 14.88
C ILE A 192 21.52 3.76 14.34
N LYS A 193 22.71 3.19 14.16
CA LYS A 193 22.89 1.76 13.88
C LYS A 193 22.48 0.99 15.13
N HIS A 194 21.19 0.70 15.30
CA HIS A 194 20.78 -0.35 16.20
C HIS A 194 21.26 -1.68 15.59
N LYS A 195 22.37 -2.18 16.11
CA LYS A 195 22.80 -3.56 15.96
C LYS A 195 21.73 -4.43 16.64
N THR A 196 20.77 -4.94 15.87
CA THR A 196 19.88 -5.99 16.37
C THR A 196 20.71 -7.26 16.49
N VAL A 197 21.29 -7.46 17.67
CA VAL A 197 21.76 -8.78 18.08
C VAL A 197 20.48 -9.58 18.34
N ILE A 198 20.17 -10.51 17.44
CA ILE A 198 19.22 -11.57 17.72
C ILE A 198 19.97 -12.50 18.67
N GLU A 199 19.68 -12.40 19.97
CA GLU A 199 20.11 -13.42 20.92
C GLU A 199 19.19 -14.63 20.75
N ASP A 200 19.81 -15.77 20.46
CA ASP A 200 19.20 -17.09 20.41
C ASP A 200 18.60 -17.42 21.80
N VAL A 201 17.29 -17.33 21.94
CA VAL A 201 16.59 -17.94 23.08
C VAL A 201 16.20 -19.35 22.66
N SER A 202 17.22 -20.22 22.60
CA SER A 202 17.06 -21.66 22.52
C SER A 202 17.92 -22.31 23.60
N ASN A 203 17.41 -22.28 24.85
CA ASN A 203 17.51 -23.36 25.84
C ASN A 203 17.13 -22.85 27.23
N GLN A 204 15.86 -23.02 27.58
CA GLN A 204 15.49 -23.28 28.98
C GLN A 204 14.22 -24.12 28.98
N ALA A 205 14.38 -25.39 28.62
CA ALA A 205 13.44 -26.44 29.01
C ALA A 205 13.92 -26.94 30.38
N ASP A 206 13.28 -26.50 31.45
CA ASP A 206 13.40 -27.19 32.73
C ASP A 206 12.50 -28.44 32.69
N PRO A 207 13.00 -29.62 33.14
CA PRO A 207 12.23 -30.85 33.10
C PRO A 207 11.17 -30.87 34.21
N ILE A 208 9.91 -31.11 33.82
CA ILE A 208 8.83 -31.44 34.76
C ILE A 208 9.12 -32.84 35.32
N VAL A 209 9.60 -32.89 36.56
CA VAL A 209 9.66 -34.12 37.37
C VAL A 209 8.36 -34.21 38.16
N GLU A 210 7.44 -35.05 37.71
CA GLU A 210 6.40 -35.61 38.58
C GLU A 210 6.96 -36.91 39.21
N GLU A 211 7.17 -36.90 40.51
CA GLU A 211 7.29 -38.13 41.32
C GLU A 211 6.07 -38.25 42.26
N PRO A 212 5.72 -39.49 42.66
CA PRO A 212 4.36 -39.86 43.00
C PRO A 212 4.06 -39.77 44.50
N HIS A 213 2.79 -39.55 44.84
CA HIS A 213 2.12 -40.14 46.00
C HIS A 213 0.59 -40.10 45.82
#